data_AF-X6DZH9-F1
#
_entry.id   AF-X6DZH9-F1
#
_cell.length_a   1.000
_cell.length_b   1.000
_cell.length_c   1.000
_cell.angle_alpha   90.00
_cell.angle_beta   90.00
_cell.angle_gamma   90.00
#
_symmetry.space_group_name_H-M   'P 1'
#
loop_
_entity.id
_entity.type
_entity.pdbx_description
1 polymer ?
#
loop_
_entity_poly.entity_id
_entity_poly.type
_entity_poly.pdbx_seq_one_letter_code
_entity_poly.pdbx_strand_id
1 'polypeptide(L)' 'MTLDRHIPASFKRRCPPPWHKPGGPETTGDFVERGDANEAALAVCSVRMDKIIKWDAP' A
#
# COMPACT_ATOMS: atom_id res chain seq x y z
N MET A 1 -34.24 1.51 -5.91
CA MET A 1 -33.22 1.08 -4.93
C MET A 1 -31.97 1.91 -5.19
N THR A 2 -31.73 2.94 -4.40
CA THR A 2 -30.49 3.73 -4.47
C THR A 2 -29.40 2.91 -3.80
N LEU A 3 -28.51 2.34 -4.60
CA LEU A 3 -27.30 1.70 -4.10
C LEU A 3 -26.38 2.83 -3.64
N ASP A 4 -26.23 2.97 -2.32
CA ASP A 4 -25.20 3.83 -1.74
C ASP A 4 -23.85 3.23 -2.12
N ARG A 5 -23.17 3.84 -3.11
CA ARG A 5 -21.89 3.37 -3.64
C ARG A 5 -20.78 3.86 -2.71
N HIS A 6 -20.80 3.39 -1.47
CA HIS A 6 -19.76 3.66 -0.50
C HIS A 6 -19.03 2.39 -0.06
N ILE A 7 -17.71 2.45 -0.06
CA ILE A 7 -16.83 1.37 0.42
C ILE A 7 -16.58 1.59 1.91
N PRO A 8 -16.88 0.60 2.79
CA PRO A 8 -16.56 0.71 4.20
C PRO A 8 -15.06 0.98 4.45
N ALA A 9 -14.75 1.81 5.45
CA ALA A 9 -13.38 2.26 5.74
C ALA A 9 -12.39 1.11 5.99
N SER A 10 -12.86 -0.01 6.55
CA SER A 10 -12.05 -1.21 6.77
C SER A 10 -11.47 -1.80 5.48
N PHE A 11 -12.14 -1.62 4.34
CA PHE A 11 -11.68 -2.09 3.03
C PHE A 11 -10.83 -1.07 2.27
N LYS A 12 -10.72 0.16 2.78
CA LYS A 12 -9.93 1.26 2.21
C LYS A 12 -8.55 1.42 2.87
N ARG A 13 -8.04 0.37 3.51
CA ARG A 13 -6.72 0.41 4.14
C ARG A 13 -5.65 0.64 3.07
N ARG A 14 -4.79 1.65 3.28
CA ARG A 14 -3.65 1.91 2.40
C ARG A 14 -2.59 0.83 2.55
N CYS A 15 -1.91 0.50 1.45
CA CYS A 15 -0.79 -0.43 1.48
C CYS A 15 0.36 0.20 2.30
N PRO A 16 1.16 -0.59 3.02
CA PRO A 16 2.34 -0.09 3.72
C PRO A 16 3.30 0.64 2.77
N PRO A 17 4.03 1.67 3.25
CA PRO A 17 5.04 2.31 2.42
C PRO A 17 6.13 1.30 2.04
N PRO A 18 6.76 1.46 0.87
CA PRO A 18 7.94 0.69 0.54
C PRO A 18 9.04 0.95 1.57
N TRP A 19 9.75 -0.10 1.96
CA TRP A 19 10.95 0.05 2.75
C TRP A 19 12.01 0.79 1.91
N HIS A 20 12.78 1.67 2.54
CA HIS A 20 13.80 2.42 1.82
C HIS A 20 14.93 2.78 2.77
N LYS A 21 16.16 2.43 2.37
CA LYS A 21 17.41 2.87 2.98
C LYS A 21 18.33 3.41 1.89
N PRO A 22 18.96 4.58 2.07
CA PRO A 22 19.94 5.08 1.10
C PRO A 22 21.05 4.05 0.87
N GLY A 23 21.31 3.70 -0.40
CA GLY A 23 22.27 2.66 -0.77
C GLY A 23 21.73 1.22 -0.76
N GLY A 24 20.47 1.02 -0.36
CA GLY A 24 19.84 -0.30 -0.30
C GLY A 24 20.14 -1.06 1.00
N PRO A 25 19.74 -2.34 1.08
CA PRO A 25 20.06 -3.19 2.23
C PRO A 25 21.56 -3.52 2.25
N GLU A 26 22.20 -3.26 3.39
CA GLU A 26 23.64 -3.43 3.62
C GLU A 26 23.92 -4.52 4.67
N THR A 27 23.03 -4.64 5.66
CA THR A 27 23.14 -5.59 6.77
C THR A 27 22.06 -6.66 6.68
N THR A 28 22.28 -7.80 7.35
CA THR A 28 21.23 -8.82 7.52
C THR A 28 20.00 -8.26 8.22
N GLY A 29 20.18 -7.30 9.15
CA GLY A 29 19.08 -6.60 9.82
C GLY A 29 18.19 -5.83 8.85
N ASP A 30 18.76 -5.22 7.82
CA ASP A 30 18.00 -4.49 6.80
C ASP A 30 17.02 -5.41 6.04
N PHE A 31 17.40 -6.66 5.81
CA PHE A 31 16.51 -7.66 5.19
C PHE A 31 15.40 -8.13 6.15
N VAL A 32 15.68 -8.22 7.44
CA VAL A 32 14.67 -8.53 8.46
C VAL A 32 13.66 -7.39 8.58
N GLU A 33 14.13 -6.14 8.61
CA GLU A 33 13.30 -4.95 8.69
C GLU A 33 12.49 -4.71 7.42
N ARG A 34 13.10 -4.91 6.25
CA ARG A 34 12.40 -4.88 4.96
C ARG A 34 11.34 -6.00 4.89
N GLY A 35 11.65 -7.16 5.46
CA GLY A 35 10.86 -8.38 5.31
C GLY A 35 10.78 -8.84 3.85
N ASP A 36 9.70 -9.57 3.53
CA ASP A 36 9.39 -10.02 2.16
C ASP A 36 8.62 -8.94 1.35
N ALA A 37 8.92 -7.68 1.63
CA ALA A 37 8.34 -6.56 0.90
C ALA A 37 8.87 -6.55 -0.54
N ASN A 38 8.12 -7.17 -1.46
CA ASN A 38 8.33 -6.95 -2.89
C ASN A 38 7.88 -5.51 -3.22
N GLU A 39 8.83 -4.58 -3.19
CA GLU A 39 8.60 -3.14 -3.39
C GLU A 39 7.79 -2.83 -4.65
N ALA A 40 8.03 -3.56 -5.75
CA ALA A 40 7.28 -3.39 -6.99
C ALA A 40 5.80 -3.78 -6.84
N ALA A 41 5.50 -4.88 -6.15
CA ALA A 41 4.14 -5.31 -5.87
C ALA A 41 3.42 -4.34 -4.91
N LEU A 42 4.12 -3.83 -3.90
CA LEU A 42 3.59 -2.83 -2.97
C LEU A 42 3.29 -1.49 -3.66
N ALA A 43 4.16 -1.04 -4.56
CA ALA A 43 3.93 0.18 -5.34
C ALA A 43 2.65 0.06 -6.19
N VAL A 44 2.47 -1.06 -6.89
CA VAL A 44 1.25 -1.33 -7.69
C VAL A 44 0.01 -1.41 -6.79
N CYS A 45 0.10 -2.09 -5.64
CA CYS A 45 -0.97 -2.13 -4.63
C CYS A 45 -1.37 -0.72 -4.19
N SER A 46 -0.39 0.11 -3.82
CA SER A 46 -0.63 1.47 -3.32
C SER A 46 -1.38 2.31 -4.33
N VAL A 47 -0.91 2.36 -5.59
CA VAL A 47 -1.54 3.16 -6.64
C VAL A 47 -2.97 2.69 -6.92
N ARG A 48 -3.24 1.38 -6.88
CA ARG A 48 -4.60 0.85 -7.05
C ARG A 48 -5.51 1.28 -5.90
N MET A 49 -5.06 1.14 -4.67
CA MET A 49 -5.83 1.54 -3.49
C MET A 49 -6.09 3.05 -3.48
N ASP A 50 -5.11 3.88 -3.82
CA ASP A 50 -5.29 5.33 -3.91
C ASP A 50 -6.37 5.71 -4.94
N LYS A 51 -6.43 5.01 -6.09
CA LYS A 51 -7.50 5.22 -7.08
C LYS A 51 -8.87 4.80 -6.56
N ILE A 52 -8.96 3.67 -5.86
CA ILE A 52 -10.22 3.19 -5.27
C ILE A 52 -10.72 4.16 -4.20
N ILE A 53 -9.83 4.61 -3.31
CA ILE A 53 -10.16 5.59 -2.26
C ILE A 53 -10.60 6.91 -2.88
N LYS A 54 -9.93 7.37 -3.94
CA LYS A 54 -10.30 8.59 -4.66
C LYS A 54 -11.65 8.46 -5.37
N TRP A 55 -11.95 7.29 -5.94
CA TRP A 55 -13.24 7.03 -6.60
C TRP A 55 -14.40 7.02 -5.60
N ASP A 56 -14.17 6.51 -4.39
CA ASP A 56 -15.15 6.45 -3.30
C ASP A 56 -15.29 7.78 -2.51
N ALA A 57 -14.46 8.78 -2.82
CA ALA A 57 -14.58 10.09 -2.23
C ALA A 57 -15.89 10.78 -2.70
N PRO A 58 -16.57 11.55 -1.82
CA PRO A 58 -17.81 12.24 -2.15
C PRO A 58 -17.64 13.33 -3.22
#